data_AF-A0A7K2CS42-F1
#
_entry.id   AF-A0A7K2CS42-F1
#
_cell.length_a   1.000
_cell.length_b   1.000
_cell.length_c   1.000
_cell.angle_alpha   90.00
_cell.angle_beta   90.00
_cell.angle_gamma   90.00
#
_symmetry.space_group_name_H-M   'P 1'
#
loop_
_entity.id
_entity.type
_entity.pdbx_description
1 polymer ?
#
loop_
_entity_poly.entity_id
_entity_poly.type
_entity_poly.pdbx_seq_one_letter_code
_entity_poly.pdbx_strand_id
1 'polypeptide(L)'
;MPRLFLAVFPPPDVIVQLSQIDRPEVDGLRWTNREQWHITLRFMGEAESEGVEDSLRGFQGSASTVRLGPASRRLGWRALVLPAAGLD
;
A
#
# COMPACT_ATOMS: atom_id res chain seq x y z
N MET A 1 4.95 -20.90 4.11
CA MET A 1 5.45 -19.53 4.37
C MET A 1 4.60 -18.55 3.59
N PRO A 2 4.06 -17.49 4.22
CA PRO A 2 3.31 -16.45 3.50
C PRO A 2 4.23 -15.62 2.61
N ARG A 3 3.64 -14.93 1.63
CA ARG A 3 4.32 -13.85 0.91
C ARG A 3 4.17 -12.56 1.70
N LEU A 4 5.29 -11.96 2.08
CA LEU A 4 5.33 -10.78 2.93
C LEU A 4 5.71 -9.53 2.13
N PHE A 5 5.24 -8.39 2.64
CA PHE A 5 5.62 -7.06 2.18
C PHE A 5 5.60 -6.09 3.36
N LEU A 6 6.43 -5.05 3.28
CA LEU A 6 6.40 -3.91 4.21
C LEU A 6 5.52 -2.81 3.63
N ALA A 7 4.70 -2.20 4.47
CA ALA A 7 3.86 -1.09 4.07
C ALA A 7 3.72 -0.06 5.18
N VAL A 8 3.31 1.14 4.78
CA VAL A 8 2.83 2.19 5.69
C VAL A 8 1.37 2.49 5.41
N PHE A 9 0.64 2.87 6.44
CA PHE A 9 -0.76 3.26 6.34
C PHE A 9 -0.86 4.77 6.10
N PRO A 10 -1.65 5.22 5.10
CA PRO A 10 -1.95 6.62 4.94
C PRO A 10 -2.69 7.17 6.18
N PRO A 11 -2.48 8.44 6.53
CA PRO A 11 -3.27 9.13 7.55
C PRO A 11 -4.79 9.07 7.25
N PRO A 12 -5.66 9.11 8.28
CA PRO A 12 -7.11 8.97 8.09
C PRO A 12 -7.75 10.01 7.15
N ASP A 13 -7.28 11.26 7.20
CA ASP A 13 -7.73 12.34 6.30
C ASP A 13 -7.38 12.04 4.84
N VAL A 14 -6.21 11.47 4.58
CA VAL A 14 -5.82 11.00 3.24
C VAL A 14 -6.73 9.85 2.78
N ILE A 15 -7.07 8.90 3.66
CA ILE A 15 -8.03 7.83 3.33
C ILE A 15 -9.40 8.41 2.96
N VAL A 16 -9.89 9.42 3.68
CA VAL A 16 -11.15 10.10 3.38
C VAL A 16 -11.09 10.77 2.00
N GLN A 17 -10.00 11.49 1.68
CA GLN A 17 -9.82 12.12 0.37
C GLN A 17 -9.78 11.10 -0.76
N LEU A 18 -8.98 10.04 -0.62
CA LEU A 18 -8.90 8.96 -1.60
C LEU A 18 -10.23 8.24 -1.81
N SER A 19 -11.08 8.20 -0.78
CA SER A 19 -12.39 7.57 -0.85
C SER A 19 -13.43 8.31 -1.68
N GLN A 20 -13.14 9.57 -2.04
CA GLN A 20 -13.95 10.37 -2.96
C GLN A 20 -13.62 10.09 -4.43
N ILE A 21 -12.56 9.34 -4.73
CA ILE A 21 -12.23 8.95 -6.10
C ILE A 21 -13.26 7.93 -6.58
N ASP A 22 -13.82 8.15 -7.77
CA ASP A 22 -14.76 7.23 -8.40
C ASP A 22 -14.13 5.84 -8.60
N ARG A 23 -14.91 4.81 -8.25
CA ARG A 23 -14.53 3.41 -8.35
C ARG A 23 -15.50 2.65 -9.26
N PRO A 24 -15.51 2.96 -10.58
CA PRO A 24 -16.40 2.29 -11.51
C PRO A 24 -16.09 0.80 -11.59
N GLU A 25 -17.05 0.01 -12.04
CA GLU A 25 -16.80 -1.37 -12.40
C GLU A 25 -15.88 -1.42 -13.62
N VAL A 26 -14.80 -2.18 -13.52
CA VAL A 26 -13.81 -2.37 -14.59
C VAL A 26 -13.50 -3.85 -14.69
N ASP A 27 -13.59 -4.40 -15.90
CA ASP A 27 -13.41 -5.84 -16.12
C ASP A 27 -12.10 -6.38 -15.53
N GLY A 28 -12.25 -7.38 -14.67
CA GLY A 28 -11.16 -8.08 -13.98
C GLY A 28 -10.54 -7.31 -12.82
N LEU A 29 -10.98 -6.07 -12.54
CA LEU A 29 -10.50 -5.28 -11.41
C LEU A 29 -11.21 -5.70 -10.12
N ARG A 30 -10.45 -5.81 -9.03
CA ARG A 30 -11.00 -5.96 -7.68
C ARG A 30 -10.67 -4.73 -6.86
N TRP A 31 -11.70 -3.99 -6.47
CA TRP A 31 -11.56 -2.88 -5.52
C TRP A 31 -11.25 -3.41 -4.12
N THR A 32 -10.25 -2.81 -3.48
CA THR A 32 -9.91 -3.07 -2.08
C THR A 32 -10.78 -2.21 -1.16
N ASN A 33 -11.07 -2.73 0.03
CA ASN A 33 -11.74 -1.94 1.08
C ASN A 33 -10.77 -0.90 1.66
N ARG A 34 -11.30 0.18 2.24
CA ARG A 34 -10.50 1.30 2.75
C ARG A 34 -9.52 0.85 3.84
N GLU A 35 -9.92 -0.13 4.63
CA GLU A 35 -9.12 -0.73 5.72
C GLU A 35 -7.92 -1.52 5.18
N GLN A 36 -7.91 -1.84 3.88
CA GLN A 36 -6.82 -2.53 3.20
C GLN A 36 -5.88 -1.58 2.47
N TRP A 37 -6.15 -0.26 2.47
CA TRP A 37 -5.32 0.71 1.76
C TRP A 37 -4.01 0.95 2.49
N HIS A 38 -2.92 0.79 1.75
CA HIS A 38 -1.56 0.92 2.26
C HIS A 38 -0.63 1.34 1.12
N ILE A 39 0.52 1.88 1.47
CA ILE A 39 1.61 2.15 0.53
C ILE A 39 2.66 1.06 0.73
N THR A 40 2.82 0.20 -0.26
CA THR A 40 3.85 -0.85 -0.22
C THR A 40 5.23 -0.23 -0.38
N LEU A 41 6.11 -0.44 0.60
CA LEU A 41 7.51 -0.01 0.56
C LEU A 41 8.41 -1.03 -0.12
N ARG A 42 8.24 -2.32 0.24
CA ARG A 42 9.09 -3.41 -0.26
C ARG A 42 8.36 -4.75 -0.23
N PHE A 43 8.46 -5.53 -1.30
CA PHE A 43 8.07 -6.93 -1.31
C PHE A 43 9.22 -7.79 -0.79
N MET A 44 8.96 -8.70 0.14
CA MET A 44 9.97 -9.59 0.75
C MET A 44 9.96 -10.99 0.15
N GLY A 45 8.94 -11.34 -0.64
CA GLY A 45 8.77 -12.70 -1.16
C GLY A 45 8.26 -13.66 -0.08
N GLU A 46 8.56 -14.94 -0.22
CA GLU A 46 8.20 -15.96 0.76
C GLU A 46 9.13 -15.88 1.97
N ALA A 47 8.56 -15.65 3.15
CA ALA A 47 9.31 -15.47 4.39
C ALA A 47 8.52 -16.01 5.59
N GLU A 48 9.23 -16.29 6.68
CA GLU A 48 8.63 -16.64 7.97
C GLU A 48 8.18 -15.36 8.68
N SER A 49 6.89 -15.28 9.05
CA SER A 49 6.32 -14.05 9.65
C SER A 49 7.01 -13.65 10.94
N GLU A 50 7.23 -14.61 11.85
CA GLU A 50 7.80 -14.35 13.17
C GLU A 50 9.22 -13.74 13.07
N GLY A 51 10.09 -14.29 12.21
CA GLY A 51 11.42 -13.74 11.99
C GLY A 51 11.41 -12.33 11.39
N VAL A 52 10.45 -12.03 10.52
CA VAL A 52 10.29 -10.67 9.96
C VAL A 52 9.75 -9.69 11.01
N GLU A 53 8.78 -10.11 11.81
CA GLU A 53 8.22 -9.31 12.91
C GLU A 53 9.30 -8.96 13.94
N ASP A 54 10.13 -9.93 14.32
CA ASP A 54 11.23 -9.71 15.25
C ASP A 54 12.29 -8.78 14.68
N SER A 55 12.59 -8.88 13.38
CA SER A 55 13.55 -7.98 12.71
C SER A 55 13.06 -6.53 12.64
N LEU A 56 11.74 -6.31 12.64
CA LEU A 56 11.12 -4.98 12.61
C LEU A 56 10.82 -4.43 14.01
N ARG A 57 11.02 -5.23 15.07
CA ARG A 57 10.74 -4.84 16.44
C ARG A 57 11.57 -3.62 16.83
N GLY A 58 10.89 -2.54 17.22
CA GLY A 58 11.54 -1.28 17.59
C GLY A 58 11.99 -0.40 16.42
N PHE A 59 11.66 -0.77 15.17
CA PHE A 59 11.88 0.10 14.02
C PHE A 59 11.17 1.46 14.23
N GLN A 60 11.89 2.55 13.96
CA GLN A 60 11.36 3.91 13.98
C GLN A 60 11.60 4.51 12.60
N GLY A 61 10.51 4.75 11.87
CA GLY A 61 10.56 5.47 10.60
C GLY A 61 10.81 6.97 10.82
N SER A 62 11.40 7.62 9.83
CA SER A 62 11.42 9.08 9.77
C SER A 62 10.10 9.59 9.19
N ALA A 63 9.67 10.77 9.64
CA ALA A 63 8.54 11.45 9.01
C ALA A 63 8.92 11.82 7.57
N SER A 64 8.08 11.39 6.62
CA SER A 64 8.30 11.63 5.19
C SER A 64 7.08 12.25 4.54
N THR A 65 7.31 13.09 3.53
CA THR A 65 6.24 13.64 2.69
C THR A 65 6.06 12.78 1.47
N VAL A 66 4.83 12.31 1.25
CA VAL A 66 4.51 11.38 0.16
C VAL A 66 3.59 12.07 -0.84
N ARG A 67 3.93 11.95 -2.13
CA ARG A 67 3.06 12.38 -3.23
C ARG A 67 2.37 11.17 -3.85
N LEU A 68 1.03 11.17 -3.88
CA LEU A 68 0.21 10.14 -4.52
C LEU A 68 -0.26 10.60 -5.92
N GLY A 69 -0.27 9.69 -6.90
CA GLY A 69 -0.73 9.98 -8.27
C GLY A 69 0.41 10.30 -9.24
N PRO A 70 0.18 11.13 -10.29
CA PRO A 70 -1.00 11.96 -10.57
C PRO A 70 -2.19 11.19 -11.15
N ALA A 71 -1.98 9.96 -11.60
CA ALA A 71 -3.02 9.09 -12.12
C ALA A 71 -2.86 7.69 -11.51
N SER A 72 -3.97 6.97 -11.41
CA SER A 72 -3.91 5.56 -11.05
C SER A 72 -3.32 4.72 -12.18
N ARG A 73 -2.76 3.57 -11.82
CA ARG A 73 -2.22 2.60 -12.78
C ARG A 73 -2.63 1.20 -12.39
N ARG A 74 -2.71 0.31 -13.38
CA ARG A 74 -3.00 -1.10 -13.14
C ARG A 74 -1.72 -1.81 -12.68
N LEU A 75 -1.79 -2.52 -11.56
CA LEU A 75 -0.73 -3.38 -11.05
C LEU A 75 -1.13 -4.84 -11.30
N GLY A 76 -0.47 -5.47 -12.28
CA GLY A 76 -0.87 -6.78 -12.77
C GLY A 76 -2.27 -6.74 -13.38
N TRP A 77 -3.06 -7.79 -13.18
CA TRP A 77 -4.38 -7.89 -13.82
C TRP A 77 -5.56 -7.52 -12.91
N ARG A 78 -5.39 -7.52 -11.58
CA ARG A 78 -6.51 -7.39 -10.61
C ARG A 78 -6.55 -6.09 -9.83
N ALA A 79 -5.47 -5.32 -9.81
CA ALA A 79 -5.33 -4.21 -8.88
C ALA A 79 -5.09 -2.90 -9.63
N LEU A 80 -5.63 -1.83 -9.07
CA LEU A 80 -5.37 -0.46 -9.47
C LEU A 80 -4.75 0.23 -8.27
N VAL A 81 -3.63 0.90 -8.51
CA VAL A 81 -2.81 1.53 -7.47
C VAL A 81 -2.56 2.98 -7.82
N LEU A 82 -2.42 3.83 -6.81
CA LEU A 82 -1.84 5.15 -6.97
C LEU A 82 -0.33 5.03 -6.80
N PRO A 83 0.48 5.52 -7.75
CA PRO A 83 1.91 5.68 -7.53
C PRO A 83 2.16 6.54 -6.30
N ALA A 84 3.18 6.19 -5.51
CA ALA A 84 3.63 6.95 -4.35
C ALA A 84 5.11 7.29 -4.52
N ALA A 85 5.49 8.53 -4.24
CA ALA A 85 6.87 9.02 -4.29
C ALA A 85 7.25 9.72 -2.98
N GLY A 86 8.51 9.55 -2.53
CA GLY A 86 9.03 10.12 -1.28
C GLY A 86 9.09 9.14 -0.09
N LEU A 87 9.19 7.83 -0.36
CA LEU A 87 9.27 6.75 0.64
C LEU A 87 10.41 5.74 0.34
N ASP A 88 11.39 6.16 -0.45
CA ASP A 88 12.58 5.40 -0.84
C ASP A 88 13.67 5.34 0.24
#